data_AF-A0A939B3T0-F1
#
_entry.id   AF-A0A939B3T0-F1
#
_cell.length_a   1.000
_cell.length_b   1.000
_cell.length_c   1.000
_cell.angle_alpha   90.00
_cell.angle_beta   90.00
_cell.angle_gamma   90.00
#
_symmetry.space_group_name_H-M   'P 1'
#
loop_
_entity.id
_entity.type
_entity.pdbx_description
1 polymer ?
#
loop_
_entity_poly.entity_id
_entity_poly.type
_entity_poly.pdbx_seq_one_letter_code
_entity_poly.pdbx_strand_id
1 'polypeptide(L)'
;MNSIEIICTVIGAVGVVLGGVWFIIDKIFKFGRVSQRIDNIEVDVAGMKKTLDGHHEDITKIKTVLVEKYPKSTNVFSMKSSPRKLNDLGEKLYAKVNGDKFIADNKAALFDFIKNSKPLVALDVEQAANAACMSLVPTPAFNDLKDFVYNEPSWTFG
;
A
#
# COMPACT_ATOMS: atom_id res chain seq x y z
N MET A 1 -58.65 -15.41 -47.20
CA MET A 1 -57.29 -14.88 -47.10
C MET A 1 -56.96 -14.23 -48.42
N ASN A 2 -56.80 -12.91 -48.42
CA ASN A 2 -56.50 -12.14 -49.64
C ASN A 2 -54.99 -12.18 -49.91
N SER A 3 -54.55 -12.13 -51.17
CA SER A 3 -53.13 -12.26 -51.55
C SER A 3 -52.18 -11.30 -50.82
N ILE A 4 -52.66 -10.13 -50.40
CA ILE A 4 -51.93 -9.13 -49.63
C ILE A 4 -51.54 -9.64 -48.23
N GLU A 5 -52.43 -10.36 -47.54
CA GLU A 5 -52.17 -10.87 -46.19
C GLU A 5 -51.05 -11.92 -46.20
N ILE A 6 -51.00 -12.75 -47.25
CA ILE A 6 -49.95 -13.76 -47.45
C ILE A 6 -48.60 -13.08 -47.64
N ILE A 7 -48.53 -12.04 -48.48
CA ILE A 7 -47.28 -11.30 -48.75
C ILE A 7 -46.73 -10.63 -47.48
N CYS A 8 -47.59 -9.96 -46.70
CA CYS A 8 -47.17 -9.32 -45.44
C CYS A 8 -46.65 -10.33 -44.41
N THR A 9 -47.29 -11.49 -44.30
CA THR A 9 -46.89 -12.56 -43.37
C THR A 9 -45.53 -13.15 -43.75
N VAL A 10 -45.29 -13.36 -45.06
CA VAL A 10 -44.02 -13.88 -45.58
C VAL A 10 -42.88 -12.88 -45.37
N ILE A 11 -43.10 -11.59 -45.65
CA ILE A 11 -42.08 -10.54 -45.44
C ILE A 11 -41.73 -10.41 -43.95
N GLY A 12 -42.73 -10.44 -43.06
CA GLY A 12 -42.51 -10.42 -41.61
C GLY A 12 -41.70 -11.61 -41.12
N ALA A 13 -42.03 -12.82 -41.58
CA ALA A 13 -41.29 -14.03 -41.21
C ALA A 13 -39.83 -13.97 -41.67
N VAL A 14 -39.56 -13.50 -42.90
CA VAL A 14 -38.20 -13.33 -43.42
C VAL A 14 -37.42 -12.29 -42.62
N GLY A 15 -38.05 -11.17 -42.24
CA GLY A 15 -37.42 -10.14 -41.42
C GLY A 15 -36.99 -10.64 -40.03
N VAL A 16 -37.82 -11.44 -39.37
CA VAL A 16 -37.50 -12.03 -38.06
C VAL A 16 -36.33 -13.01 -38.15
N VAL A 17 -36.29 -13.85 -39.20
CA VAL A 17 -35.19 -14.79 -39.42
C VAL A 17 -33.88 -14.06 -39.68
N LEU A 18 -33.88 -13.06 -40.58
CA LEU A 18 -32.69 -12.28 -40.89
C LEU A 18 -32.19 -11.46 -39.70
N GLY A 19 -33.11 -10.84 -38.95
CA GLY A 19 -32.78 -10.10 -37.73
C GLY A 19 -32.19 -11.00 -36.64
N GLY A 20 -32.72 -12.22 -36.49
CA GLY A 20 -32.18 -13.22 -35.56
C GLY A 20 -30.76 -13.65 -35.93
N VAL A 21 -30.49 -13.90 -37.21
CA VAL A 21 -29.15 -14.27 -37.70
C VAL A 21 -28.16 -13.13 -37.47
N TRP A 22 -28.54 -11.88 -37.78
CA TRP A 22 -27.69 -10.71 -37.54
C TRP A 22 -27.34 -10.52 -36.06
N PHE A 23 -28.32 -10.67 -35.16
CA PHE A 23 -28.12 -10.56 -33.72
C PHE A 23 -27.13 -11.59 -33.18
N ILE A 24 -27.19 -12.84 -33.68
CA ILE A 24 -26.27 -13.91 -33.29
C ILE A 24 -24.84 -13.57 -33.74
N ILE A 25 -24.67 -13.09 -34.97
CA ILE A 25 -23.35 -12.70 -35.51
C ILE A 25 -22.73 -11.56 -34.70
N ASP A 26 -23.47 -10.48 -34.42
CA ASP A 26 -22.96 -9.34 -33.63
C ASP A 26 -22.56 -9.77 -32.21
N LYS A 27 -23.32 -10.67 -31.58
CA LYS A 27 -23.00 -11.23 -30.27
C LYS A 27 -21.71 -12.05 -30.30
N ILE A 28 -21.49 -12.88 -31.32
CA ILE A 28 -20.26 -13.68 -31.48
C ILE A 28 -19.04 -12.77 -31.65
N PHE A 29 -19.14 -11.72 -32.47
CA PHE A 29 -18.04 -10.77 -32.68
C PHE A 29 -17.68 -10.01 -31.40
N LYS A 30 -18.68 -9.59 -30.61
CA LYS A 30 -18.46 -8.94 -29.32
C LYS A 30 -17.80 -9.87 -28.30
N PHE A 31 -18.23 -11.14 -28.22
CA PHE A 31 -17.62 -12.14 -27.34
C PHE A 31 -16.15 -12.42 -27.70
N GLY A 32 -15.83 -12.52 -28.99
CA GLY A 32 -14.43 -12.71 -29.44
C GLY A 32 -13.51 -11.57 -29.01
N ARG A 33 -13.96 -10.31 -29.17
CA ARG A 33 -13.20 -9.13 -28.75
C ARG A 33 -13.04 -9.04 -27.23
N VAL A 34 -14.06 -9.44 -26.46
CA VAL A 34 -13.99 -9.48 -25.00
C VAL A 34 -13.03 -10.57 -24.52
N SER A 35 -13.06 -11.76 -25.14
CA SER A 35 -12.13 -12.86 -24.81
C SER A 35 -10.68 -12.42 -25.01
N GLN A 36 -10.35 -11.83 -26.16
CA GLN A 36 -8.98 -11.35 -26.41
C GLN A 36 -8.52 -10.26 -25.43
N ARG A 37 -9.44 -9.40 -24.98
CA ARG A 37 -9.10 -8.38 -23.97
C ARG A 37 -8.84 -9.02 -22.60
N ILE A 38 -9.56 -10.08 -22.24
CA ILE A 38 -9.34 -10.83 -21.01
C ILE A 38 -7.97 -11.54 -21.07
N ASP A 39 -7.66 -12.18 -22.19
CA ASP A 39 -6.37 -12.87 -22.38
C ASP A 39 -5.18 -11.90 -22.28
N ASN A 40 -5.29 -10.72 -22.90
CA ASN A 40 -4.26 -9.68 -22.79
C ASN A 40 -4.12 -9.14 -21.36
N ILE A 41 -5.23 -8.96 -20.65
CA ILE A 41 -5.20 -8.53 -19.24
C ILE A 41 -4.53 -9.59 -18.36
N GLU A 42 -4.75 -10.88 -18.61
CA GLU A 42 -4.12 -11.95 -17.84
C GLU A 42 -2.59 -11.97 -18.05
N VAL A 43 -2.13 -11.73 -19.29
CA VAL A 43 -0.71 -11.57 -19.61
C VAL A 43 -0.10 -10.35 -18.92
N ASP A 44 -0.79 -9.20 -18.94
CA ASP A 44 -0.33 -7.98 -18.27
C ASP A 44 -0.24 -8.16 -16.76
N VAL A 45 -1.23 -8.82 -16.13
CA VAL A 45 -1.23 -9.12 -14.69
C VAL A 45 -0.10 -10.08 -14.32
N ALA A 46 0.18 -11.11 -15.14
CA ALA A 46 1.32 -11.99 -14.93
C ALA A 46 2.67 -11.24 -15.05
N GLY A 47 2.77 -10.31 -16.01
CA GLY A 47 3.92 -9.42 -16.16
C GLY A 47 4.12 -8.52 -14.94
N MET A 48 3.05 -7.87 -14.46
CA MET A 48 3.07 -7.03 -13.27
C MET A 48 3.50 -7.81 -12.02
N LYS A 49 3.01 -9.04 -11.84
CA LYS A 49 3.40 -9.90 -10.73
C LYS A 49 4.91 -10.18 -10.75
N LYS A 50 5.45 -10.51 -11.93
CA LYS A 50 6.89 -10.75 -12.11
C LYS A 50 7.73 -9.50 -11.80
N THR A 51 7.29 -8.32 -12.21
CA THR A 51 7.96 -7.05 -11.88
C THR A 51 7.91 -6.77 -10.37
N LEU A 52 6.79 -7.06 -9.71
CA LEU A 52 6.64 -6.88 -8.27
C LEU A 52 7.56 -7.82 -7.47
N ASP A 53 7.67 -9.08 -7.89
CA ASP A 53 8.61 -10.04 -7.29
C ASP A 53 10.07 -9.57 -7.46
N GLY A 54 10.42 -9.02 -8.63
CA GLY A 54 11.73 -8.39 -8.87
C GLY A 54 11.99 -7.19 -7.95
N HIS A 55 11.01 -6.30 -7.79
CA HIS A 55 11.11 -5.16 -6.87
C HIS A 55 11.27 -5.60 -5.40
N HIS A 56 10.60 -6.68 -4.99
CA HIS A 56 10.75 -7.23 -3.63
C HIS A 56 12.19 -7.70 -3.37
N GLU A 57 12.79 -8.36 -4.36
CA GLU A 57 14.17 -8.83 -4.29
C GLU A 57 15.16 -7.67 -4.21
N ASP A 58 14.96 -6.63 -5.05
CA ASP A 58 15.80 -5.43 -5.06
C ASP A 58 15.71 -4.65 -3.75
N ILE A 59 14.50 -4.47 -3.20
CA ILE A 59 14.29 -3.84 -1.88
C ILE A 59 15.01 -4.63 -0.78
N THR A 60 14.96 -5.95 -0.84
CA THR A 60 15.64 -6.82 0.13
C THR A 60 17.16 -6.67 0.03
N LYS A 61 17.72 -6.66 -1.19
CA LYS A 61 19.15 -6.44 -1.41
C LYS A 61 19.60 -5.05 -0.94
N ILE A 62 18.84 -4.01 -1.27
CA ILE A 62 19.10 -2.64 -0.80
C ILE A 62 19.08 -2.59 0.73
N LYS A 63 18.10 -3.22 1.38
CA LYS A 63 18.02 -3.30 2.84
C LYS A 63 19.24 -4.01 3.41
N THR A 64 19.64 -5.16 2.86
CA THR A 64 20.83 -5.90 3.32
C THR A 64 22.09 -5.05 3.19
N VAL A 65 22.32 -4.40 2.04
CA VAL A 65 23.47 -3.52 1.82
C VAL A 65 23.46 -2.34 2.79
N LEU A 66 22.31 -1.73 3.06
CA LEU A 66 22.19 -0.64 4.03
C LEU A 66 22.48 -1.10 5.46
N VAL A 67 22.04 -2.30 5.83
CA VAL A 67 22.34 -2.91 7.14
C VAL A 67 23.82 -3.23 7.27
N GLU A 68 24.45 -3.78 6.23
CA GLU A 68 25.89 -4.10 6.23
C GLU A 68 26.79 -2.85 6.20
N LYS A 69 26.42 -1.84 5.42
CA LYS A 69 27.19 -0.59 5.28
C LYS A 69 27.00 0.35 6.48
N TYR A 70 25.84 0.27 7.14
CA TYR A 70 25.51 1.04 8.33
C TYR A 70 25.03 0.10 9.45
N PRO A 71 25.90 -0.76 10.01
CA PRO A 71 25.51 -1.75 11.03
C PRO A 71 25.02 -1.09 12.33
N LYS A 72 25.36 0.19 12.53
CA LYS A 72 24.87 1.01 13.64
C LYS A 72 23.42 1.46 13.43
N SER A 73 22.90 1.53 12.19
CA SER A 73 21.62 2.17 11.84
C SER A 73 20.35 1.42 12.28
N THR A 74 20.39 0.08 12.38
CA THR A 74 19.19 -0.70 12.72
C THR A 74 18.86 -0.76 14.21
N ASN A 75 19.80 -0.38 15.08
CA ASN A 75 19.65 -0.38 16.54
C ASN A 75 20.30 0.87 17.18
N VAL A 76 20.34 2.02 16.48
CA VAL A 76 21.03 3.22 17.00
C VAL A 76 20.49 3.61 18.37
N PHE A 77 19.15 3.61 18.53
CA PHE A 77 18.47 4.13 19.70
C PHE A 77 17.60 3.09 20.43
N SER A 78 17.52 1.85 19.94
CA SER A 78 16.67 0.80 20.54
C SER A 78 17.36 -0.56 20.50
N MET A 79 17.09 -1.39 21.50
CA MET A 79 17.61 -2.76 21.61
C MET A 79 16.48 -3.80 21.57
N LYS A 80 16.79 -4.99 21.05
CA LYS A 80 15.86 -6.11 21.00
C LYS A 80 15.55 -6.59 22.43
N SER A 81 14.33 -6.30 22.87
CA SER A 81 13.73 -6.78 24.12
C SER A 81 12.23 -6.96 23.86
N SER A 82 11.50 -7.69 24.69
CA SER A 82 10.05 -7.83 24.59
C SER A 82 9.42 -7.38 25.91
N PRO A 83 8.83 -6.17 25.98
CA PRO A 83 8.72 -5.14 24.93
C PRO A 83 10.08 -4.52 24.55
N ARG A 84 10.19 -3.96 23.33
CA ARG A 84 11.42 -3.30 22.86
C ARG A 84 11.76 -2.13 23.77
N LYS A 85 13.05 -1.93 24.06
CA LYS A 85 13.50 -0.86 24.95
C LYS A 85 14.47 0.05 24.21
N LEU A 86 14.54 1.30 24.66
CA LEU A 86 15.64 2.18 24.29
C LEU A 86 16.95 1.57 24.79
N ASN A 87 18.03 1.79 24.04
CA ASN A 87 19.38 1.55 24.54
C ASN A 87 19.89 2.84 25.22
N ASP A 88 21.07 2.82 25.83
CA ASP A 88 21.64 3.97 26.54
C ASP A 88 21.68 5.26 25.69
N LEU A 89 21.89 5.12 24.38
CA LEU A 89 21.89 6.25 23.46
C LEU A 89 20.47 6.80 23.22
N GLY A 90 19.50 5.90 23.04
CA GLY A 90 18.09 6.23 22.90
C GLY A 90 17.54 6.89 24.15
N GLU A 91 17.91 6.43 25.34
CA GLU A 91 17.49 7.06 26.61
C GLU A 91 18.05 8.49 26.73
N LYS A 92 19.34 8.70 26.39
CA LYS A 92 19.94 10.04 26.37
C LYS A 92 19.24 10.98 25.39
N LEU A 93 18.96 10.51 24.17
CA LEU A 93 18.24 11.29 23.17
C LEU A 93 16.82 11.60 23.64
N TYR A 94 16.10 10.59 24.15
CA TYR A 94 14.74 10.72 24.67
C TYR A 94 14.66 11.77 25.79
N ALA A 95 15.62 11.77 26.72
CA ALA A 95 15.71 12.80 27.76
C ALA A 95 16.00 14.19 27.18
N LYS A 96 16.94 14.32 26.25
CA LYS A 96 17.32 15.61 25.63
C LYS A 96 16.16 16.29 24.90
N VAL A 97 15.29 15.51 24.26
CA VAL A 97 14.16 16.02 23.46
C VAL A 97 12.85 16.07 24.26
N ASN A 98 12.94 15.89 25.59
CA ASN A 98 11.80 15.85 26.48
C ASN A 98 10.72 14.85 26.04
N GLY A 99 11.16 13.61 25.76
CA GLY A 99 10.32 12.55 25.24
C GLY A 99 9.12 12.23 26.14
N ASP A 100 9.25 12.37 27.47
CA ASP A 100 8.14 12.18 28.40
C ASP A 100 7.00 13.17 28.14
N LYS A 101 7.35 14.45 27.93
CA LYS A 101 6.38 15.48 27.55
C LYS A 101 5.77 15.18 26.19
N PHE A 102 6.58 14.78 25.20
CA PHE A 102 6.06 14.40 23.88
C PHE A 102 5.02 13.28 23.98
N ILE A 103 5.30 12.22 24.74
CA ILE A 103 4.37 11.10 24.93
C ILE A 103 3.13 11.55 25.70
N ALA A 104 3.27 12.37 26.75
CA ALA A 104 2.15 12.89 27.51
C ALA A 104 1.20 13.75 26.65
N ASP A 105 1.75 14.69 25.89
CA ASP A 105 1.00 15.65 25.10
C ASP A 105 0.31 14.99 23.88
N ASN A 106 0.91 13.94 23.33
CA ASN A 106 0.43 13.27 22.10
C ASN A 106 -0.17 11.89 22.35
N LYS A 107 -0.34 11.48 23.61
CA LYS A 107 -0.76 10.11 23.99
C LYS A 107 -2.02 9.66 23.27
N ALA A 108 -3.06 10.50 23.27
CA ALA A 108 -4.34 10.17 22.64
C ALA A 108 -4.15 9.93 21.13
N ALA A 109 -3.53 10.88 20.43
CA ALA A 109 -3.29 10.77 18.98
C ALA A 109 -2.46 9.52 18.61
N LEU A 110 -1.40 9.23 19.37
CA LEU A 110 -0.55 8.06 19.13
C LEU A 110 -1.31 6.74 19.36
N PHE A 111 -2.02 6.62 20.48
CA PHE A 111 -2.70 5.37 20.83
C PHE A 111 -3.97 5.15 20.01
N ASP A 112 -4.70 6.21 19.68
CA ASP A 112 -5.88 6.12 18.81
C ASP A 112 -5.46 5.71 17.40
N PHE A 113 -4.33 6.21 16.87
CA PHE A 113 -3.80 5.76 15.59
C PHE A 113 -3.54 4.25 15.57
N ILE A 114 -2.81 3.75 16.59
CA ILE A 114 -2.49 2.32 16.71
C ILE A 114 -3.76 1.47 16.89
N LYS A 115 -4.72 1.95 17.69
CA LYS A 115 -5.99 1.24 17.89
C LYS A 115 -6.81 1.17 16.60
N ASN A 116 -6.87 2.28 15.87
CA ASN A 116 -7.62 2.40 14.62
C ASN A 116 -6.97 1.60 13.48
N SER A 117 -5.66 1.35 13.53
CA SER A 117 -4.98 0.49 12.56
C SER A 117 -5.25 -1.01 12.75
N LYS A 118 -5.96 -1.40 13.83
CA LYS A 118 -6.39 -2.79 14.12
C LYS A 118 -5.28 -3.84 13.94
N PRO A 119 -4.13 -3.71 14.63
CA PRO A 119 -3.02 -4.64 14.51
C PRO A 119 -3.43 -6.05 14.97
N LEU A 120 -2.99 -7.08 14.24
CA LEU A 120 -3.30 -8.48 14.54
C LEU A 120 -2.14 -9.18 15.26
N VAL A 121 -0.91 -8.82 14.91
CA VAL A 121 0.31 -9.37 15.50
C VAL A 121 1.21 -8.30 16.10
N ALA A 122 2.14 -8.70 16.96
CA ALA A 122 3.08 -7.78 17.62
C ALA A 122 3.89 -6.92 16.62
N LEU A 123 4.23 -7.48 15.46
CA LEU A 123 4.89 -6.74 14.39
C LEU A 123 4.00 -5.60 13.83
N ASP A 124 2.69 -5.82 13.72
CA ASP A 124 1.74 -4.80 13.27
C ASP A 124 1.65 -3.65 14.29
N VAL A 125 1.73 -3.96 15.59
CA VAL A 125 1.76 -2.94 16.65
C VAL A 125 3.02 -2.07 16.52
N GLU A 126 4.18 -2.66 16.25
CA GLU A 126 5.42 -1.93 16.03
C GLU A 126 5.36 -1.04 14.79
N GLN A 127 4.85 -1.57 13.68
CA GLN A 127 4.66 -0.80 12.44
C GLN A 127 3.67 0.34 12.62
N ALA A 128 2.56 0.10 13.32
CA ALA A 128 1.55 1.10 13.63
C ALA A 128 2.10 2.20 14.56
N ALA A 129 2.90 1.85 15.56
CA ALA A 129 3.54 2.81 16.45
C ALA A 129 4.52 3.72 15.69
N ASN A 130 5.32 3.15 14.79
CA ASN A 130 6.20 3.94 13.93
C ASN A 130 5.39 4.88 13.01
N ALA A 131 4.35 4.36 12.36
CA ALA A 131 3.47 5.16 11.50
C ALA A 131 2.77 6.29 12.26
N ALA A 132 2.34 6.06 13.50
CA ALA A 132 1.76 7.07 14.37
C ALA A 132 2.75 8.22 14.64
N CYS A 133 4.00 7.92 15.00
CA CYS A 133 5.06 8.93 15.15
C CYS A 133 5.30 9.70 13.85
N MET A 134 5.41 9.00 12.71
CA MET A 134 5.62 9.61 11.39
C MET A 134 4.47 10.56 10.99
N SER A 135 3.24 10.24 11.38
CA SER A 135 2.07 11.09 11.11
C SER A 135 2.12 12.44 11.84
N LEU A 136 2.85 12.52 12.96
CA LEU A 136 3.02 13.75 13.75
C LEU A 136 4.22 14.58 13.30
N VAL A 137 5.15 14.02 12.50
CA VAL A 137 6.31 14.74 11.96
C VAL A 137 5.93 16.05 11.27
N PRO A 138 4.93 16.16 10.39
CA PRO A 138 4.60 17.45 9.77
C PRO A 138 3.92 18.45 10.73
N THR A 139 3.57 18.05 11.94
CA THR A 139 2.84 18.88 12.91
C THR A 139 3.78 19.57 13.91
N PRO A 140 3.29 20.55 14.68
CA PRO A 140 4.07 21.19 15.74
C PRO A 140 4.54 20.23 16.83
N ALA A 141 3.90 19.06 17.00
CA ALA A 141 4.26 18.07 18.01
C ALA A 141 5.72 17.58 17.90
N PHE A 142 6.31 17.64 16.70
CA PHE A 142 7.69 17.24 16.44
C PHE A 142 8.69 18.41 16.38
N ASN A 143 8.26 19.64 16.64
CA ASN A 143 9.15 20.81 16.52
C ASN A 143 10.35 20.70 17.45
N ASP A 144 10.16 20.33 18.72
CA ASP A 144 11.27 20.18 19.67
C ASP A 144 12.34 19.20 19.17
N LEU A 145 11.93 18.08 18.55
CA LEU A 145 12.87 17.14 17.94
C LEU A 145 13.54 17.70 16.68
N LYS A 146 12.79 18.39 15.83
CA LYS A 146 13.36 19.00 14.61
C LYS A 146 14.36 20.09 14.95
N ASP A 147 14.03 20.95 15.90
CA ASP A 147 14.89 22.02 16.40
C ASP A 147 16.13 21.42 17.05
N PHE A 148 15.97 20.32 17.80
CA PHE A 148 17.10 19.57 18.34
C PHE A 148 18.04 19.04 17.23
N VAL A 149 17.50 18.36 16.22
CA VAL A 149 18.28 17.81 15.09
C VAL A 149 18.95 18.91 14.26
N TYR A 150 18.28 20.05 14.07
CA TYR A 150 18.82 21.18 13.33
C TYR A 150 19.99 21.84 14.08
N ASN A 151 19.89 21.97 15.41
CA ASN A 151 20.86 22.67 16.25
C ASN A 151 22.04 21.79 16.71
N GLU A 152 21.91 20.45 16.71
CA GLU A 152 23.00 19.52 17.01
C GLU A 152 23.39 18.65 15.78
N PRO A 153 24.01 19.23 14.72
CA PRO A 153 24.25 18.53 13.44
C PRO A 153 25.27 17.38 13.50
N SER A 154 26.06 17.28 14.57
CA SER A 154 27.03 16.20 14.77
C SER A 154 26.80 15.50 16.11
N TRP A 155 25.91 14.52 16.13
CA TRP A 155 25.84 13.57 17.24
C TRP A 155 27.05 12.63 17.16
N THR A 156 28.06 12.86 17.99
CA THR A 156 29.20 11.96 18.10
C THR A 156 28.79 10.74 18.93
N PHE A 157 28.90 9.55 18.33
CA PHE A 157 28.84 8.29 19.04
C PHE A 157 30.10 8.19 19.90
N GLY A 158 30.06 8.79 21.09
CA GLY A 158 31.08 8.58 22.12
C GLY A 158 31.20 7.11 22.47
#